data_AF-A0A2J2H7L8-F1
#
_entry.id   AF-A0A2J2H7L8-F1
#
_cell.length_a   1.000
_cell.length_b   1.000
_cell.length_c   1.000
_cell.angle_alpha   90.00
_cell.angle_beta   90.00
_cell.angle_gamma   90.00
#
_symmetry.space_group_name_H-M   'P 1'
#
loop_
_entity.id
_entity.type
_entity.pdbx_description
1 polymer ?
#
loop_
_entity_poly.entity_id
_entity_poly.type
_entity_poly.pdbx_seq_one_letter_code
_entity_poly.pdbx_strand_id
1 'polypeptide(L)'
;MPLTVVVGGFFGDEGKGKVVSYLGLTDKPSICVRTGSINAGHTVSYGGKSWKLRIIPSCFVNENTRLMIAPGALFKIDVFLREVEETNTRGRVWVDANSGIIEDRHVENERSNEYLMKTIGSTGQGVGAAMVDRVLRVLKTAKDFPELRGFITDVVREVNEELDRGGLVVVEGTQGTFLSLYHGTYPFVTSRDTTASGIISEVGVSPRLVSDVILVFKSYVTRVGAGELPGELSQDEVVARGWVERGTVTGRPRRAAPFNLELARRAIMLNRPTQLAITKFDALFPGVRGKRRWVDLPVEARKWVEEVSEALKVPITLIGTGEDSMDMVDLRREVVGP
;
A
#
# COMPACT_ATOMS: atom_id res chain seq x y z
N MET A 1 -13.72 2.08 15.88
CA MET A 1 -13.04 1.04 15.08
C MET A 1 -11.57 1.06 15.47
N PRO A 2 -11.04 0.13 16.27
CA PRO A 2 -9.68 0.29 16.78
C PRO A 2 -8.60 -0.03 15.73
N LEU A 3 -8.86 -0.90 14.73
CA LEU A 3 -7.85 -1.29 13.74
C LEU A 3 -8.40 -1.43 12.32
N THR A 4 -7.88 -0.60 11.42
CA THR A 4 -8.14 -0.67 9.97
C THR A 4 -6.88 -1.08 9.22
N VAL A 5 -6.98 -2.10 8.36
CA VAL A 5 -5.87 -2.58 7.52
C VAL A 5 -6.15 -2.24 6.07
N VAL A 6 -5.21 -1.57 5.42
CA VAL A 6 -5.31 -1.18 4.00
C VAL A 6 -4.35 -2.02 3.16
N VAL A 7 -4.89 -2.82 2.25
CA VAL A 7 -4.12 -3.74 1.38
C VAL A 7 -4.52 -3.59 -0.09
N GLY A 8 -3.63 -3.98 -1.00
CA GLY A 8 -3.85 -3.86 -2.45
C GLY A 8 -4.49 -5.11 -3.02
N GLY A 9 -5.48 -4.97 -3.89
CA GLY A 9 -6.24 -6.08 -4.46
C GLY A 9 -5.67 -6.66 -5.75
N PHE A 10 -4.69 -6.01 -6.40
CA PHE A 10 -4.10 -6.48 -7.66
C PHE A 10 -2.58 -6.70 -7.53
N PHE A 11 -1.80 -6.17 -8.47
CA PHE A 11 -0.35 -6.35 -8.57
C PHE A 11 0.43 -5.15 -8.00
N GLY A 12 -0.14 -4.45 -7.03
CA GLY A 12 0.44 -3.21 -6.50
C GLY A 12 -0.03 -1.98 -7.29
N ASP A 13 0.39 -0.81 -6.82
CA ASP A 13 0.11 0.48 -7.46
C ASP A 13 -1.38 0.88 -7.54
N GLU A 14 -2.20 0.32 -6.66
CA GLU A 14 -3.65 0.58 -6.59
C GLU A 14 -4.00 1.88 -5.87
N GLY A 15 -3.02 2.71 -5.50
CA GLY A 15 -3.29 3.98 -4.82
C GLY A 15 -3.55 3.86 -3.31
N LYS A 16 -3.03 2.81 -2.65
CA LYS A 16 -3.08 2.66 -1.19
C LYS A 16 -2.63 3.90 -0.42
N GLY A 17 -1.56 4.56 -0.88
CA GLY A 17 -1.05 5.78 -0.25
C GLY A 17 -2.09 6.90 -0.20
N LYS A 18 -2.87 7.09 -1.27
CA LYS A 18 -3.98 8.05 -1.31
C LYS A 18 -5.10 7.67 -0.33
N VAL A 19 -5.45 6.38 -0.25
CA VAL A 19 -6.48 5.91 0.69
C VAL A 19 -6.01 6.15 2.13
N VAL A 20 -4.78 5.77 2.47
CA VAL A 20 -4.24 5.93 3.82
C VAL A 20 -4.05 7.40 4.19
N SER A 21 -3.57 8.26 3.28
CA SER A 21 -3.48 9.70 3.55
C SER A 21 -4.85 10.35 3.77
N TYR A 22 -5.87 9.89 3.02
CA TYR A 22 -7.26 10.31 3.24
C TYR A 22 -7.76 9.92 4.65
N LEU A 23 -7.54 8.68 5.08
CA LEU A 23 -7.88 8.23 6.45
C LEU A 23 -7.12 9.03 7.51
N GLY A 24 -5.84 9.34 7.24
CA GLY A 24 -5.03 10.22 8.08
C GLY A 24 -5.68 11.58 8.33
N LEU A 25 -6.22 12.20 7.28
CA LEU A 25 -6.85 13.52 7.33
C LEU A 25 -8.26 13.50 7.94
N THR A 26 -9.03 12.44 7.66
CA THR A 26 -10.47 12.38 7.99
C THR A 26 -10.74 11.69 9.31
N ASP A 27 -10.15 10.52 9.53
CA ASP A 27 -10.39 9.69 10.71
C ASP A 27 -9.40 10.01 11.84
N LYS A 28 -8.26 10.62 11.49
CA LYS A 28 -7.21 11.09 12.42
C LYS A 28 -6.75 9.98 13.38
N PRO A 29 -6.23 8.85 12.86
CA PRO A 29 -5.74 7.76 13.70
C PRO A 29 -4.65 8.25 14.65
N SER A 30 -4.63 7.72 15.87
CA SER A 30 -3.57 8.00 16.84
C SER A 30 -2.26 7.36 16.39
N ILE A 31 -2.30 6.18 15.79
CA ILE A 31 -1.15 5.47 15.23
C ILE A 31 -1.41 5.07 13.78
N CYS A 32 -0.41 5.28 12.92
CA CYS A 32 -0.35 4.68 11.60
C CYS A 32 0.91 3.84 11.44
N VAL A 33 0.76 2.57 11.09
CA VAL A 33 1.86 1.62 10.96
C VAL A 33 2.12 1.31 9.48
N ARG A 34 3.37 1.40 9.04
CA ARG A 34 3.83 0.91 7.74
C ARG A 34 4.40 -0.50 7.87
N THR A 35 4.04 -1.37 6.95
CA THR A 35 4.63 -2.71 6.80
C THR A 35 5.35 -2.86 5.46
N GLY A 36 5.94 -4.03 5.21
CA GLY A 36 6.52 -4.32 3.91
C GLY A 36 7.93 -3.78 3.72
N SER A 37 8.23 -3.24 2.54
CA SER A 37 9.59 -2.78 2.24
C SER A 37 9.62 -1.69 1.17
N ILE A 38 10.82 -1.15 0.94
CA ILE A 38 11.09 0.00 0.05
C ILE A 38 10.98 -0.31 -1.45
N ASN A 39 10.67 -1.55 -1.82
CA ASN A 39 10.35 -1.95 -3.19
C ASN A 39 8.92 -1.53 -3.62
N ALA A 40 8.09 -1.04 -2.69
CA ALA A 40 6.82 -0.38 -2.99
C ALA A 40 6.92 1.13 -2.75
N GLY A 41 6.40 1.93 -3.69
CA GLY A 41 6.31 3.38 -3.54
C GLY A 41 4.86 3.83 -3.47
N HIS A 42 4.49 4.56 -2.43
CA HIS A 42 3.17 5.15 -2.25
C HIS A 42 3.24 6.64 -2.55
N THR A 43 2.45 7.07 -3.53
CA THR A 43 2.34 8.48 -3.88
C THR A 43 1.23 9.13 -3.06
N VAL A 44 1.55 10.24 -2.41
CA VAL A 44 0.62 11.05 -1.65
C VAL A 44 0.67 12.46 -2.23
N SER A 45 -0.49 13.00 -2.60
CA SER A 45 -0.60 14.40 -3.02
C SER A 45 -1.56 15.11 -2.07
N TYR A 46 -1.12 16.22 -1.48
CA TYR A 46 -1.91 17.00 -0.54
C TYR A 46 -1.35 18.42 -0.43
N GLY A 47 -2.24 19.42 -0.36
CA GLY A 47 -1.83 20.82 -0.17
C GLY A 47 -0.94 21.36 -1.31
N GLY A 48 -1.18 20.90 -2.54
CA GLY A 48 -0.40 21.30 -3.73
C GLY A 48 1.00 20.69 -3.83
N LYS A 49 1.37 19.79 -2.91
CA LYS A 49 2.64 19.05 -2.93
C LYS A 49 2.40 17.57 -3.19
N SER A 50 3.39 16.88 -3.73
CA SER A 50 3.35 15.44 -3.99
C SER A 50 4.63 14.77 -3.49
N TRP A 51 4.47 13.67 -2.76
CA TRP A 51 5.53 12.87 -2.17
C TRP A 51 5.48 11.44 -2.71
N LYS A 52 6.65 10.84 -2.89
CA LYS A 52 6.82 9.44 -3.34
C LYS A 52 7.51 8.65 -2.24
N LEU A 53 6.72 8.24 -1.24
CA LEU A 53 7.22 7.59 -0.03
C LEU A 53 7.40 6.09 -0.25
N ARG A 54 8.37 5.50 0.43
CA ARG A 54 8.66 4.07 0.39
C ARG A 54 8.46 3.43 1.75
N ILE A 55 8.83 4.13 2.83
CA ILE A 55 8.77 3.59 4.19
C ILE A 55 8.04 4.50 5.18
N ILE A 56 7.99 5.82 5.00
CA ILE A 56 7.15 6.66 5.88
C ILE A 56 5.67 6.36 5.61
N PRO A 57 4.84 6.08 6.64
CA PRO A 57 3.42 5.83 6.45
C PRO A 57 2.70 7.04 5.85
N SER A 58 1.75 6.80 4.94
CA SER A 58 1.06 7.87 4.19
C SER A 58 0.19 8.79 5.06
N CYS A 59 -0.14 8.39 6.30
CA CYS A 59 -0.81 9.25 7.29
C CYS A 59 0.06 10.41 7.81
N PHE A 60 1.31 10.56 7.36
CA PHE A 60 2.17 11.68 7.75
C PHE A 60 1.52 13.05 7.53
N VAL A 61 0.58 13.17 6.61
CA VAL A 61 -0.20 14.38 6.35
C VAL A 61 -1.02 14.87 7.55
N ASN A 62 -1.28 14.01 8.54
CA ASN A 62 -1.80 14.41 9.85
C ASN A 62 -0.65 14.54 10.85
N GLU A 63 -0.44 15.75 11.36
CA GLU A 63 0.65 16.07 12.28
C GLU A 63 0.50 15.41 13.65
N ASN A 64 -0.73 15.06 14.05
CA ASN A 64 -1.03 14.44 15.34
C ASN A 64 -0.90 12.91 15.32
N THR A 65 -0.83 12.28 14.14
CA THR A 65 -0.69 10.84 14.02
C THR A 65 0.76 10.44 14.29
N ARG A 66 0.94 9.48 15.21
CA ARG A 66 2.23 8.82 15.42
C ARG A 66 2.45 7.80 14.31
N LEU A 67 3.62 7.86 13.69
CA LEU A 67 3.99 7.03 12.57
C LEU A 67 4.91 5.92 13.06
N MET A 68 4.64 4.67 12.67
CA MET A 68 5.41 3.53 13.15
C MET A 68 5.82 2.62 12.00
N ILE A 69 7.04 2.09 12.06
CA ILE A 69 7.56 1.08 11.13
C ILE A 69 7.56 -0.27 11.83
N ALA A 70 6.80 -1.23 11.29
CA ALA A 70 6.58 -2.53 11.90
C ALA A 70 7.86 -3.38 12.03
N PRO A 71 7.95 -4.32 12.99
CA PRO A 71 9.08 -5.25 13.08
C PRO A 71 9.24 -6.11 11.82
N GLY A 72 8.14 -6.43 11.14
CA GLY A 72 8.17 -7.16 9.87
C GLY A 72 8.72 -6.36 8.68
N ALA A 73 8.94 -5.06 8.82
CA ALA A 73 9.40 -4.22 7.73
C ALA A 73 10.90 -4.40 7.41
N LEU A 74 11.27 -4.10 6.16
CA LEU A 74 12.66 -4.04 5.69
C LEU A 74 12.91 -2.68 5.02
N PHE A 75 13.96 -1.95 5.40
CA PHE A 75 14.25 -0.65 4.79
C PHE A 75 15.76 -0.32 4.78
N LYS A 76 16.15 0.65 3.94
CA LYS A 76 17.50 1.22 3.90
C LYS A 76 17.51 2.51 4.71
N ILE A 77 18.52 2.71 5.55
CA ILE A 77 18.58 3.81 6.53
C ILE A 77 18.54 5.18 5.85
N ASP A 78 19.28 5.36 4.75
CA ASP A 78 19.31 6.60 3.98
C ASP A 78 17.94 6.96 3.37
N VAL A 79 17.17 5.97 2.90
CA VAL A 79 15.81 6.14 2.39
C VAL A 79 14.88 6.58 3.52
N PHE A 80 14.97 5.93 4.68
CA PHE A 80 14.19 6.32 5.85
C PHE A 80 14.52 7.76 6.29
N LEU A 81 15.79 8.08 6.54
CA LEU A 81 16.19 9.41 7.03
C LEU A 81 15.84 10.51 6.03
N ARG A 82 16.04 10.27 4.71
CA ARG A 82 15.61 11.23 3.68
C ARG A 82 14.11 11.48 3.74
N GLU A 83 13.29 10.43 3.81
CA GLU A 83 11.84 10.57 3.89
C GLU A 83 11.40 11.25 5.20
N VAL A 84 12.10 11.05 6.32
CA VAL A 84 11.84 11.77 7.59
C VAL A 84 11.97 13.27 7.40
N GLU A 85 13.03 13.72 6.74
CA GLU A 85 13.27 15.15 6.47
C GLU A 85 12.27 15.70 5.43
N GLU A 86 12.04 14.98 4.32
CA GLU A 86 11.08 15.38 3.28
C GLU A 86 9.63 15.52 3.78
N THR A 87 9.27 14.75 4.80
CA THR A 87 7.92 14.72 5.39
C THR A 87 7.81 15.50 6.70
N ASN A 88 8.92 16.04 7.23
CA ASN A 88 8.98 16.70 8.54
C ASN A 88 8.32 15.85 9.66
N THR A 89 8.72 14.58 9.75
CA THR A 89 8.14 13.60 10.69
C THR A 89 9.03 13.31 11.90
N ARG A 90 10.18 13.99 12.01
CA ARG A 90 11.09 13.84 13.14
C ARG A 90 10.36 14.14 14.46
N GLY A 91 10.52 13.26 15.45
CA GLY A 91 9.86 13.37 16.76
C GLY A 91 8.48 12.72 16.84
N ARG A 92 7.91 12.25 15.72
CA ARG A 92 6.64 11.50 15.71
C ARG A 92 6.65 10.22 14.87
N VAL A 93 7.79 9.91 14.25
CA VAL A 93 8.04 8.65 13.56
C VAL A 93 8.94 7.75 14.41
N TRP A 94 8.56 6.48 14.50
CA TRP A 94 9.22 5.47 15.30
C TRP A 94 9.42 4.19 14.50
N VAL A 95 10.44 3.42 14.85
CA VAL A 95 10.85 2.18 14.18
C VAL A 95 10.96 1.09 15.23
N ASP A 96 10.44 -0.10 14.94
CA ASP A 96 10.66 -1.25 15.82
C ASP A 96 12.14 -1.65 15.83
N ALA A 97 12.68 -1.98 17.00
CA ALA A 97 14.04 -2.46 17.16
C ALA A 97 14.39 -3.65 16.25
N ASN A 98 13.40 -4.47 15.87
CA ASN A 98 13.56 -5.68 15.05
C ASN A 98 13.24 -5.47 13.56
N SER A 99 12.91 -4.24 13.11
CA SER A 99 12.81 -3.94 11.68
C SER A 99 14.16 -4.21 11.01
N GLY A 100 14.16 -4.93 9.89
CA GLY A 100 15.39 -5.38 9.24
C GLY A 100 16.01 -4.30 8.35
N ILE A 101 17.33 -4.23 8.32
CA ILE A 101 18.06 -3.20 7.58
C ILE A 101 18.64 -3.76 6.29
N ILE A 102 18.27 -3.13 5.18
CA ILE A 102 18.82 -3.40 3.87
C ILE A 102 20.16 -2.66 3.75
N GLU A 103 21.26 -3.41 3.79
CA GLU A 103 22.61 -2.92 3.48
C GLU A 103 22.89 -2.87 1.96
N ASP A 104 23.91 -2.12 1.53
CA ASP A 104 24.31 -1.98 0.11
C ASP A 104 24.66 -3.32 -0.54
N ARG A 105 25.30 -4.23 0.20
CA ARG A 105 25.57 -5.60 -0.28
C ARG A 105 24.31 -6.32 -0.76
N HIS A 106 23.14 -6.09 -0.14
CA HIS A 106 21.90 -6.71 -0.59
C HIS A 106 21.42 -6.13 -1.92
N VAL A 107 21.57 -4.81 -2.09
CA VAL A 107 21.24 -4.10 -3.33
C VAL A 107 22.14 -4.59 -4.48
N GLU A 108 23.44 -4.69 -4.23
CA GLU A 108 24.43 -5.19 -5.19
C GLU A 108 24.20 -6.66 -5.55
N ASN A 109 23.92 -7.51 -4.57
CA ASN A 109 23.60 -8.93 -4.79
C ASN A 109 22.33 -9.09 -5.64
N GLU A 110 21.30 -8.30 -5.39
CA GLU A 110 20.07 -8.35 -6.20
C GLU A 110 20.30 -7.85 -7.62
N ARG A 111 21.04 -6.74 -7.79
CA ARG A 111 21.30 -6.13 -9.11
C ARG A 111 22.27 -6.93 -9.98
N SER A 112 23.20 -7.66 -9.37
CA SER A 112 24.14 -8.54 -10.09
C SER A 112 23.50 -9.86 -10.53
N ASN A 113 22.35 -10.24 -9.98
CA ASN A 113 21.64 -11.45 -10.35
C ASN A 113 20.78 -11.22 -11.61
N GLU A 114 21.24 -11.75 -12.75
CA GLU A 114 20.54 -11.60 -14.03
C GLU A 114 19.13 -12.19 -14.03
N TYR A 115 18.90 -13.31 -13.35
CA TYR A 115 17.57 -13.92 -13.27
C TYR A 115 16.59 -12.99 -12.54
N LEU A 116 16.99 -12.42 -11.40
CA LEU A 116 16.15 -11.49 -10.65
C LEU A 116 15.89 -10.20 -11.45
N MET A 117 16.90 -9.64 -12.10
CA MET A 117 16.76 -8.36 -12.81
C MET A 117 16.05 -8.49 -14.17
N LYS A 118 16.37 -9.52 -14.97
CA LYS A 118 15.84 -9.69 -16.33
C LYS A 118 14.59 -10.56 -16.37
N THR A 119 14.54 -11.65 -15.61
CA THR A 119 13.43 -12.61 -15.68
C THR A 119 12.30 -12.21 -14.73
N ILE A 120 12.59 -12.05 -13.44
CA ILE A 120 11.56 -11.63 -12.47
C ILE A 120 11.21 -10.16 -12.67
N GLY A 121 12.21 -9.34 -12.97
CA GLY A 121 12.05 -7.90 -13.04
C GLY A 121 11.99 -7.27 -11.65
N SER A 122 12.92 -7.65 -10.76
CA SER A 122 13.02 -7.07 -9.43
C SER A 122 13.23 -5.55 -9.46
N THR A 123 12.97 -4.90 -8.33
CA THR A 123 13.17 -3.46 -8.13
C THR A 123 14.62 -3.05 -7.91
N GLY A 124 15.51 -4.02 -7.65
CA GLY A 124 16.93 -3.75 -7.39
C GLY A 124 17.14 -2.88 -6.15
N GLN A 125 16.34 -3.12 -5.11
CA GLN A 125 16.37 -2.40 -3.82
C GLN A 125 16.91 -3.27 -2.67
N GLY A 126 17.39 -4.49 -2.95
CA GLY A 126 17.96 -5.41 -1.97
C GLY A 126 16.94 -6.19 -1.13
N VAL A 127 15.64 -6.09 -1.43
CA VAL A 127 14.57 -6.65 -0.58
C VAL A 127 14.61 -8.18 -0.53
N GLY A 128 14.77 -8.82 -1.69
CA GLY A 128 14.88 -10.28 -1.75
C GLY A 128 16.11 -10.80 -1.02
N ALA A 129 17.28 -10.19 -1.27
CA ALA A 129 18.53 -10.55 -0.64
C ALA A 129 18.51 -10.33 0.89
N ALA A 130 17.99 -9.20 1.36
CA ALA A 130 17.83 -8.94 2.79
C ALA A 130 16.85 -9.93 3.44
N MET A 131 15.79 -10.34 2.72
CA MET A 131 14.87 -11.35 3.23
C MET A 131 15.53 -12.73 3.37
N VAL A 132 16.43 -13.11 2.47
CA VAL A 132 17.24 -14.33 2.62
C VAL A 132 18.05 -14.28 3.91
N ASP A 133 18.78 -13.20 4.16
CA ASP A 133 19.54 -13.01 5.40
C ASP A 133 18.62 -13.04 6.64
N ARG A 134 17.40 -12.51 6.54
CA ARG A 134 16.40 -12.56 7.63
C ARG A 134 15.97 -14.00 7.92
N VAL A 135 15.67 -14.78 6.89
CA VAL A 135 15.29 -16.20 7.02
C VAL A 135 16.45 -17.01 7.62
N LEU A 136 17.69 -16.71 7.25
CA LEU A 136 18.91 -17.33 7.77
C LEU A 136 19.32 -16.82 9.16
N ARG A 137 18.62 -15.82 9.71
CA ARG A 137 18.88 -15.18 11.02
C ARG A 137 20.25 -14.49 11.11
N VAL A 138 20.72 -13.92 10.01
CA VAL A 138 21.97 -13.16 9.94
C VAL A 138 21.78 -11.69 9.55
N LEU A 139 20.55 -11.28 9.23
CA LEU A 139 20.22 -9.89 8.92
C LEU A 139 20.37 -9.01 10.16
N LYS A 140 21.04 -7.85 10.00
CA LYS A 140 21.05 -6.80 11.01
C LYS A 140 19.72 -6.05 11.07
N THR A 141 19.34 -5.64 12.27
CA THR A 141 18.08 -4.97 12.58
C THR A 141 18.30 -3.55 13.05
N ALA A 142 17.24 -2.76 13.16
CA ALA A 142 17.33 -1.33 13.50
C ALA A 142 18.15 -1.05 14.76
N LYS A 143 18.07 -1.92 15.78
CA LYS A 143 18.84 -1.79 17.03
C LYS A 143 20.36 -1.88 16.87
N ASP A 144 20.83 -2.44 15.76
CA ASP A 144 22.27 -2.63 15.51
C ASP A 144 22.93 -1.36 14.92
N PHE A 145 22.16 -0.32 14.62
CA PHE A 145 22.63 0.91 13.95
C PHE A 145 22.45 2.15 14.84
N PRO A 146 23.55 2.79 15.29
CA PRO A 146 23.49 3.96 16.17
C PRO A 146 22.67 5.14 15.65
N GLU A 147 22.63 5.34 14.34
CA GLU A 147 21.90 6.42 13.66
C GLU A 147 20.38 6.33 13.86
N LEU A 148 19.87 5.12 14.15
CA LEU A 148 18.46 4.86 14.42
C LEU A 148 18.10 4.97 15.90
N ARG A 149 19.07 5.15 16.81
CA ARG A 149 18.82 5.16 18.27
C ARG A 149 17.72 6.13 18.69
N GLY A 150 17.64 7.30 18.05
CA GLY A 150 16.61 8.33 18.34
C GLY A 150 15.22 8.03 17.78
N PHE A 151 15.05 6.93 17.02
CA PHE A 151 13.80 6.53 16.38
C PHE A 151 13.26 5.19 16.90
N ILE A 152 14.02 4.46 17.72
CA ILE A 152 13.63 3.11 18.16
C ILE A 152 12.55 3.17 19.23
N THR A 153 11.51 2.34 19.07
CA THR A 153 10.52 2.03 20.12
C THR A 153 10.08 0.57 20.05
N ASP A 154 9.28 0.13 21.02
CA ASP A 154 8.58 -1.16 21.01
C ASP A 154 7.23 -0.99 20.29
N VAL A 155 7.26 -1.02 18.95
CA VAL A 155 6.08 -0.73 18.12
C VAL A 155 4.96 -1.72 18.42
N VAL A 156 5.29 -2.99 18.65
CA VAL A 156 4.31 -4.03 18.99
C VAL A 156 3.56 -3.65 20.26
N ARG A 157 4.26 -3.28 21.32
CA ARG A 157 3.64 -2.86 22.58
C ARG A 157 2.78 -1.62 22.38
N GLU A 158 3.33 -0.59 21.76
CA GLU A 158 2.62 0.68 21.62
C GLU A 158 1.33 0.56 20.80
N VAL A 159 1.36 -0.25 19.73
CA VAL A 159 0.16 -0.54 18.93
C VAL A 159 -0.87 -1.30 19.76
N ASN A 160 -0.48 -2.37 20.46
CA ASN A 160 -1.43 -3.15 21.25
C ASN A 160 -2.00 -2.36 22.44
N GLU A 161 -1.18 -1.59 23.15
CA GLU A 161 -1.66 -0.71 24.24
C GLU A 161 -2.63 0.36 23.74
N GLU A 162 -2.40 0.89 22.53
CA GLU A 162 -3.33 1.85 21.93
C GLU A 162 -4.66 1.20 21.55
N LEU A 163 -4.63 -0.01 21.00
CA LEU A 163 -5.82 -0.80 20.71
C LEU A 163 -6.60 -1.13 22.00
N ASP A 164 -5.91 -1.52 23.07
CA ASP A 164 -6.51 -1.83 24.38
C ASP A 164 -7.20 -0.61 25.01
N ARG A 165 -6.70 0.60 24.73
CA ARG A 165 -7.33 1.87 25.14
C ARG A 165 -8.46 2.31 24.21
N GLY A 166 -8.77 1.54 23.17
CA GLY A 166 -9.79 1.87 22.17
C GLY A 166 -9.36 2.93 21.15
N GLY A 167 -8.07 3.20 21.04
CA GLY A 167 -7.49 4.12 20.06
C GLY A 167 -7.62 3.60 18.63
N LEU A 168 -7.61 4.52 17.67
CA LEU A 168 -7.71 4.20 16.24
C LEU A 168 -6.32 4.01 15.63
N VAL A 169 -6.07 2.81 15.12
CA VAL A 169 -4.84 2.41 14.43
C VAL A 169 -5.14 2.11 12.96
N VAL A 170 -4.33 2.68 12.06
CA VAL A 170 -4.36 2.34 10.63
C VAL A 170 -3.07 1.61 10.27
N VAL A 171 -3.19 0.46 9.60
CA VAL A 171 -2.06 -0.31 9.08
C VAL A 171 -2.03 -0.18 7.56
N GLU A 172 -0.92 0.33 7.05
CA GLU A 172 -0.67 0.50 5.63
C GLU A 172 0.20 -0.65 5.09
N GLY A 173 -0.44 -1.50 4.28
CA GLY A 173 0.22 -2.63 3.65
C GLY A 173 0.96 -2.30 2.36
N THR A 174 1.91 -3.18 2.02
CA THR A 174 2.51 -3.29 0.68
C THR A 174 2.64 -4.77 0.34
N GLN A 175 2.63 -5.22 -0.91
CA GLN A 175 2.34 -4.58 -2.19
C GLN A 175 0.84 -4.79 -2.52
N GLY A 176 0.52 -5.50 -3.59
CA GLY A 176 -0.84 -5.97 -3.90
C GLY A 176 -0.93 -7.49 -3.73
N THR A 177 -2.15 -8.01 -3.64
CA THR A 177 -2.47 -9.41 -3.34
C THR A 177 -1.75 -10.39 -4.27
N PHE A 178 -1.68 -10.11 -5.57
CA PHE A 178 -1.05 -11.02 -6.54
C PHE A 178 0.47 -10.90 -6.63
N LEU A 179 1.08 -10.06 -5.79
CA LEU A 179 2.51 -10.05 -5.52
C LEU A 179 2.87 -10.80 -4.24
N SER A 180 1.90 -11.42 -3.54
CA SER A 180 2.17 -12.31 -2.41
C SER A 180 3.10 -13.45 -2.82
N LEU A 181 4.10 -13.74 -1.98
CA LEU A 181 5.01 -14.87 -2.16
C LEU A 181 4.28 -16.21 -2.27
N TYR A 182 3.15 -16.36 -1.56
CA TYR A 182 2.41 -17.62 -1.47
C TYR A 182 1.19 -17.66 -2.38
N HIS A 183 0.54 -16.51 -2.58
CA HIS A 183 -0.78 -16.45 -3.21
C HIS A 183 -0.78 -15.67 -4.54
N GLY A 184 0.37 -15.12 -4.92
CA GLY A 184 0.57 -14.43 -6.19
C GLY A 184 0.99 -15.34 -7.33
N THR A 185 1.44 -14.73 -8.42
CA THR A 185 1.89 -15.44 -9.62
C THR A 185 3.37 -15.87 -9.51
N TYR A 186 3.69 -16.73 -8.53
CA TYR A 186 5.06 -17.20 -8.32
C TYR A 186 5.65 -17.78 -9.63
N PRO A 187 6.90 -17.45 -10.00
CA PRO A 187 7.92 -16.74 -9.21
C PRO A 187 7.89 -15.20 -9.34
N PHE A 188 6.97 -14.63 -10.11
CA PHE A 188 6.88 -13.18 -10.38
C PHE A 188 6.16 -12.41 -9.28
N VAL A 189 6.69 -12.52 -8.05
CA VAL A 189 6.09 -12.02 -6.81
C VAL A 189 7.16 -11.31 -5.96
N THR A 190 6.75 -10.71 -4.85
CA THR A 190 7.71 -10.21 -3.85
C THR A 190 8.14 -11.34 -2.89
N SER A 191 9.05 -11.03 -1.96
CA SER A 191 9.64 -12.00 -1.04
C SER A 191 8.85 -12.21 0.26
N ARG A 192 7.57 -11.80 0.29
CA ARG A 192 6.70 -11.88 1.48
C ARG A 192 5.24 -12.06 1.10
N ASP A 193 4.41 -12.46 2.06
CA ASP A 193 2.96 -12.39 1.90
C ASP A 193 2.47 -10.94 1.98
N THR A 194 1.49 -10.59 1.14
CA THR A 194 0.95 -9.23 1.00
C THR A 194 -0.55 -9.16 1.28
N THR A 195 -1.15 -10.27 1.76
CA THR A 195 -2.54 -10.29 2.21
C THR A 195 -2.71 -9.59 3.56
N ALA A 196 -3.94 -9.23 3.92
CA ALA A 196 -4.27 -8.64 5.21
C ALA A 196 -3.70 -9.45 6.39
N SER A 197 -3.77 -10.78 6.34
CA SER A 197 -3.21 -11.67 7.35
C SER A 197 -1.70 -11.57 7.45
N GLY A 198 -1.00 -11.58 6.32
CA GLY A 198 0.46 -11.39 6.27
C GLY A 198 0.87 -10.05 6.84
N ILE A 199 0.15 -8.99 6.47
CA ILE A 199 0.40 -7.62 6.93
C ILE A 199 0.17 -7.48 8.44
N ILE A 200 -0.87 -8.09 9.00
CA ILE A 200 -1.12 -8.07 10.45
C ILE A 200 -0.06 -8.85 11.23
N SER A 201 0.42 -9.97 10.68
CA SER A 201 1.53 -10.73 11.26
C SER A 201 2.79 -9.86 11.40
N GLU A 202 3.07 -8.98 10.44
CA GLU A 202 4.22 -8.07 10.50
C GLU A 202 4.15 -7.02 11.60
N VAL A 203 2.94 -6.57 11.96
CA VAL A 203 2.72 -5.55 12.99
C VAL A 203 2.81 -6.13 14.40
N GLY A 204 2.57 -7.44 14.55
CA GLY A 204 2.52 -8.09 15.86
C GLY A 204 1.18 -7.91 16.57
N VAL A 205 0.08 -7.94 15.81
CA VAL A 205 -1.29 -7.79 16.33
C VAL A 205 -2.09 -9.06 16.10
N SER A 206 -2.97 -9.41 17.04
CA SER A 206 -3.88 -10.54 16.88
C SER A 206 -4.87 -10.29 15.74
N PRO A 207 -5.10 -11.27 14.82
CA PRO A 207 -6.08 -11.12 13.75
C PRO A 207 -7.51 -10.92 14.27
N ARG A 208 -7.80 -11.25 15.54
CA ARG A 208 -9.10 -11.02 16.17
C ARG A 208 -9.41 -9.54 16.45
N LEU A 209 -8.38 -8.68 16.44
CA LEU A 209 -8.53 -7.25 16.72
C LEU A 209 -8.79 -6.43 15.44
N VAL A 210 -8.64 -7.04 14.27
CA VAL A 210 -8.89 -6.39 12.98
C VAL A 210 -10.38 -6.12 12.86
N SER A 211 -10.73 -4.83 12.85
CA SER A 211 -12.12 -4.40 12.71
C SER A 211 -12.48 -4.19 11.23
N ASP A 212 -11.55 -3.60 10.48
CA ASP A 212 -11.75 -3.26 9.08
C ASP A 212 -10.60 -3.71 8.21
N VAL A 213 -10.95 -4.23 7.05
CA VAL A 213 -10.02 -4.51 5.96
C VAL A 213 -10.51 -3.76 4.73
N ILE A 214 -9.77 -2.73 4.34
CA ILE A 214 -10.00 -1.96 3.12
C ILE A 214 -9.13 -2.56 2.02
N LEU A 215 -9.77 -3.21 1.06
CA LEU A 215 -9.10 -3.73 -0.12
C LEU A 215 -9.14 -2.69 -1.24
N VAL A 216 -7.97 -2.17 -1.59
CA VAL A 216 -7.82 -1.11 -2.58
C VAL A 216 -7.62 -1.71 -3.96
N PHE A 217 -8.51 -1.37 -4.88
CA PHE A 217 -8.36 -1.59 -6.30
C PHE A 217 -8.16 -0.27 -7.02
N LYS A 218 -7.53 -0.34 -8.19
CA LYS A 218 -7.57 0.71 -9.19
C LYS A 218 -8.70 0.39 -10.18
N SER A 219 -9.30 1.41 -10.79
CA SER A 219 -10.37 1.29 -11.81
C SER A 219 -9.97 0.47 -13.06
N TYR A 220 -8.69 0.13 -13.19
CA TYR A 220 -8.11 -0.80 -14.16
C TYR A 220 -6.89 -1.48 -13.51
N VAL A 221 -6.45 -2.61 -14.08
CA VAL A 221 -5.32 -3.38 -13.55
C VAL A 221 -4.03 -2.90 -14.19
N THR A 222 -2.97 -2.81 -13.39
CA THR A 222 -1.61 -2.61 -13.92
C THR A 222 -0.61 -3.59 -13.33
N ARG A 223 0.44 -3.89 -14.08
CA ARG A 223 1.54 -4.74 -13.63
C ARG A 223 2.89 -4.18 -14.08
N VAL A 224 3.88 -4.23 -13.19
CA VAL A 224 5.29 -3.90 -13.49
C VAL A 224 6.07 -5.21 -13.65
N GLY A 225 6.98 -5.24 -14.62
CA GLY A 225 7.84 -6.40 -14.85
C GLY A 225 7.13 -7.53 -15.59
N ALA A 226 7.76 -8.72 -15.57
CA ALA A 226 7.30 -9.89 -16.29
C ALA A 226 6.07 -10.56 -15.61
N GLY A 227 5.65 -11.69 -16.19
CA GLY A 227 4.51 -12.49 -15.75
C GLY A 227 3.20 -12.14 -16.47
N GLU A 228 2.21 -13.01 -16.37
CA GLU A 228 0.96 -12.87 -17.12
C GLU A 228 0.07 -11.74 -16.59
N LEU A 229 -0.56 -10.98 -17.48
CA LEU A 229 -1.61 -10.02 -17.14
C LEU A 229 -2.86 -10.35 -17.96
N PRO A 230 -3.87 -11.03 -17.37
CA PRO A 230 -5.09 -11.36 -18.08
C PRO A 230 -5.80 -10.10 -18.60
N GLY A 231 -6.09 -10.07 -19.90
CA GLY A 231 -6.71 -8.92 -20.57
C GLY A 231 -5.75 -7.75 -20.83
N GLU A 232 -4.43 -8.00 -20.87
CA GLU A 232 -3.44 -7.00 -21.23
C GLU A 232 -3.76 -6.31 -22.57
N LEU A 233 -3.76 -4.99 -22.54
CA LEU A 233 -4.01 -4.15 -23.70
C LEU A 233 -2.72 -3.90 -24.49
N SER A 234 -2.87 -3.62 -25.78
CA SER A 234 -1.76 -3.12 -26.59
C SER A 234 -1.30 -1.74 -26.12
N GLN A 235 -0.04 -1.39 -26.40
CA GLN A 235 0.52 -0.09 -25.99
C GLN A 235 -0.28 1.09 -26.58
N ASP A 236 -0.77 0.96 -27.81
CA ASP A 236 -1.56 2.00 -28.48
C ASP A 236 -2.91 2.22 -27.78
N GLU A 237 -3.58 1.16 -27.33
CA GLU A 237 -4.81 1.26 -26.55
C GLU A 237 -4.58 1.89 -25.17
N VAL A 238 -3.46 1.57 -24.52
CA VAL A 238 -3.08 2.19 -23.24
C VAL A 238 -2.87 3.70 -23.41
N VAL A 239 -2.20 4.11 -24.50
CA VAL A 239 -2.01 5.54 -24.83
C VAL A 239 -3.34 6.20 -25.13
N ALA A 240 -4.18 5.60 -25.97
CA ALA A 240 -5.48 6.15 -26.35
C ALA A 240 -6.41 6.35 -25.14
N ARG A 241 -6.32 5.49 -24.13
CA ARG A 241 -7.07 5.59 -22.86
C ARG A 241 -6.44 6.54 -21.84
N GLY A 242 -5.23 7.05 -22.09
CA GLY A 242 -4.49 7.87 -21.12
C GLY A 242 -4.00 7.07 -19.89
N TRP A 243 -3.85 5.75 -20.00
CA TRP A 243 -3.48 4.86 -18.89
C TRP A 243 -1.96 4.62 -18.79
N VAL A 244 -1.16 5.47 -19.43
CA VAL A 244 0.30 5.36 -19.41
C VAL A 244 0.82 5.71 -18.02
N GLU A 245 1.39 4.73 -17.33
CA GLU A 245 1.96 4.89 -16.00
C GLU A 245 3.38 4.34 -15.89
N ARG A 246 4.14 4.86 -14.93
CA ARG A 246 5.50 4.41 -14.60
C ARG A 246 5.62 4.07 -13.12
N GLY A 247 6.39 3.03 -12.82
CA GLY A 247 6.66 2.60 -11.46
C GLY A 247 7.39 3.68 -10.65
N THR A 248 6.89 3.96 -9.44
CA THR A 248 7.43 5.01 -8.54
C THR A 248 8.90 4.78 -8.15
N VAL A 249 9.29 3.51 -8.00
CA VAL A 249 10.65 3.12 -7.57
C VAL A 249 11.60 2.95 -8.76
N THR A 250 11.18 2.23 -9.80
CA THR A 250 12.07 1.83 -10.91
C THR A 250 11.95 2.68 -12.17
N GLY A 251 10.90 3.50 -12.31
CA GLY A 251 10.61 4.27 -13.52
C GLY A 251 10.14 3.45 -14.73
N ARG A 252 10.08 2.11 -14.60
CA ARG A 252 9.65 1.20 -15.67
C ARG A 252 8.19 1.44 -16.06
N PRO A 253 7.84 1.32 -17.36
CA PRO A 253 6.46 1.42 -17.80
C PRO A 253 5.61 0.30 -17.20
N ARG A 254 4.35 0.61 -16.90
CA ARG A 254 3.35 -0.36 -16.45
C ARG A 254 2.58 -0.90 -17.64
N ARG A 255 2.36 -2.22 -17.66
CA ARG A 255 1.36 -2.87 -18.51
C ARG A 255 -0.02 -2.65 -17.90
N ALA A 256 -1.06 -2.55 -18.70
CA ALA A 256 -2.41 -2.26 -18.24
C ALA A 256 -3.46 -3.19 -18.86
N ALA A 257 -4.52 -3.45 -18.09
CA ALA A 257 -5.67 -4.25 -18.50
C ALA A 257 -6.95 -3.64 -17.90
N PRO A 258 -8.13 -3.84 -18.50
CA PRO A 258 -9.40 -3.43 -17.89
C PRO A 258 -9.61 -4.03 -16.49
N PHE A 259 -10.53 -3.45 -15.71
CA PHE A 259 -10.90 -4.01 -14.41
C PHE A 259 -11.33 -5.48 -14.53
N ASN A 260 -10.76 -6.35 -13.69
CA ASN A 260 -10.99 -7.79 -13.78
C ASN A 260 -11.75 -8.30 -12.54
N LEU A 261 -13.02 -8.65 -12.73
CA LEU A 261 -13.91 -9.14 -11.66
C LEU A 261 -13.45 -10.48 -11.08
N GLU A 262 -12.84 -11.35 -11.88
CA GLU A 262 -12.36 -12.66 -11.41
C GLU A 262 -11.16 -12.51 -10.49
N LEU A 263 -10.17 -11.69 -10.90
CA LEU A 263 -9.05 -11.31 -10.05
C LEU A 263 -9.52 -10.61 -8.78
N ALA A 264 -10.48 -9.68 -8.88
CA ALA A 264 -11.05 -9.02 -7.72
C ALA A 264 -11.73 -10.00 -6.76
N ARG A 265 -12.54 -10.95 -7.25
CA ARG A 265 -13.14 -12.02 -6.42
C ARG A 265 -12.10 -12.88 -5.73
N ARG A 266 -11.01 -13.24 -6.42
CA ARG A 266 -9.91 -13.99 -5.81
C ARG A 266 -9.22 -13.19 -4.71
N ALA A 267 -8.97 -11.89 -4.92
CA ALA A 267 -8.38 -11.03 -3.91
C ALA A 267 -9.30 -10.85 -2.68
N ILE A 268 -10.61 -10.70 -2.91
CA ILE A 268 -11.63 -10.69 -1.85
C ILE A 268 -11.65 -11.99 -1.07
N MET A 269 -11.55 -13.14 -1.75
CA MET A 269 -11.52 -14.44 -1.09
C MET A 269 -10.34 -14.58 -0.13
N LEU A 270 -9.17 -14.06 -0.52
CA LEU A 270 -7.93 -14.13 0.27
C LEU A 270 -7.90 -13.13 1.43
N ASN A 271 -8.47 -11.94 1.26
CA ASN A 271 -8.37 -10.85 2.24
C ASN A 271 -9.63 -10.63 3.09
N ARG A 272 -10.78 -11.18 2.66
CA ARG A 272 -12.09 -11.00 3.29
C ARG A 272 -12.35 -9.54 3.73
N PRO A 273 -12.29 -8.57 2.79
CA PRO A 273 -12.48 -7.17 3.12
C PRO A 273 -13.86 -6.87 3.69
N THR A 274 -13.92 -5.91 4.62
CA THR A 274 -15.18 -5.30 5.05
C THR A 274 -15.70 -4.31 4.01
N GLN A 275 -14.79 -3.72 3.24
CA GLN A 275 -15.10 -2.70 2.24
C GLN A 275 -14.02 -2.57 1.17
N LEU A 276 -14.39 -2.00 0.02
CA LEU A 276 -13.51 -1.77 -1.11
C LEU A 276 -13.26 -0.28 -1.32
N ALA A 277 -12.04 0.05 -1.76
CA ALA A 277 -11.70 1.36 -2.26
C ALA A 277 -11.33 1.28 -3.76
N ILE A 278 -11.88 2.16 -4.60
CA ILE A 278 -11.54 2.27 -6.02
C ILE A 278 -10.77 3.56 -6.25
N THR A 279 -9.55 3.50 -6.76
CA THR A 279 -8.74 4.68 -7.11
C THR A 279 -8.60 4.87 -8.61
N LYS A 280 -8.07 6.03 -9.02
CA LYS A 280 -7.95 6.47 -10.43
C LYS A 280 -9.30 6.36 -11.16
N PHE A 281 -10.40 6.65 -10.46
CA PHE A 281 -11.71 6.55 -11.08
C PHE A 281 -11.90 7.62 -12.16
N ASP A 282 -11.21 8.76 -12.02
CA ASP A 282 -11.07 9.82 -13.01
C ASP A 282 -10.39 9.38 -14.31
N ALA A 283 -9.57 8.34 -14.29
CA ALA A 283 -8.97 7.77 -15.51
C ALA A 283 -9.96 6.90 -16.31
N LEU A 284 -11.01 6.39 -15.67
CA LEU A 284 -12.09 5.65 -16.35
C LEU A 284 -13.26 6.60 -16.69
N PHE A 285 -13.57 7.54 -15.80
CA PHE A 285 -14.63 8.53 -15.95
C PHE A 285 -14.08 9.95 -15.71
N PRO A 286 -13.56 10.64 -16.74
CA PRO A 286 -12.96 11.98 -16.57
C PRO A 286 -13.88 13.00 -15.89
N GLY A 287 -15.19 12.86 -16.07
CA GLY A 287 -16.22 13.70 -15.43
C GLY A 287 -16.33 13.56 -13.91
N VAL A 288 -15.61 12.64 -13.26
CA VAL A 288 -15.57 12.55 -11.79
C VAL A 288 -14.52 13.45 -11.16
N ARG A 289 -13.59 14.02 -11.93
CA ARG A 289 -12.38 14.66 -11.41
C ARG A 289 -12.66 15.71 -10.33
N GLY A 290 -12.04 15.55 -9.16
CA GLY A 290 -12.15 16.47 -8.02
C GLY A 290 -13.48 16.44 -7.26
N LYS A 291 -14.43 15.59 -7.67
CA LYS A 291 -15.74 15.48 -6.99
C LYS A 291 -15.62 14.71 -5.69
N ARG A 292 -16.34 15.17 -4.65
CA ARG A 292 -16.24 14.63 -3.28
C ARG A 292 -17.57 14.12 -2.71
N ARG A 293 -18.66 14.27 -3.46
CA ARG A 293 -19.99 13.76 -3.07
C ARG A 293 -20.51 12.79 -4.12
N TRP A 294 -21.17 11.74 -3.67
CA TRP A 294 -21.79 10.73 -4.53
C TRP A 294 -22.75 11.32 -5.56
N VAL A 295 -23.58 12.26 -5.11
CA VAL A 295 -24.59 12.92 -5.96
C VAL A 295 -23.99 13.71 -7.12
N ASP A 296 -22.73 14.14 -6.99
CA ASP A 296 -22.04 14.90 -8.04
C ASP A 296 -21.49 13.99 -9.14
N LEU A 297 -21.31 12.69 -8.88
CA LEU A 297 -20.78 11.76 -9.88
C LEU A 297 -21.77 11.58 -11.05
N PRO A 298 -21.28 11.48 -12.30
CA PRO A 298 -22.14 11.14 -13.44
C PRO A 298 -22.89 9.81 -13.23
N VAL A 299 -24.04 9.67 -13.88
CA VAL A 299 -24.93 8.51 -13.69
C VAL A 299 -24.23 7.21 -14.07
N GLU A 300 -23.51 7.21 -15.18
CA GLU A 300 -22.73 6.07 -15.67
C GLU A 300 -21.62 5.64 -14.70
N ALA A 301 -20.98 6.61 -14.04
CA ALA A 301 -19.96 6.36 -13.03
C ALA A 301 -20.58 5.72 -11.77
N ARG A 302 -21.71 6.25 -11.29
CA ARG A 302 -22.44 5.64 -10.16
C ARG A 302 -22.90 4.22 -10.47
N LYS A 303 -23.48 4.01 -11.65
CA LYS A 303 -23.95 2.70 -12.11
C LYS A 303 -22.80 1.68 -12.16
N TRP A 304 -21.62 2.08 -12.65
CA TRP A 304 -20.45 1.19 -12.64
C TRP A 304 -20.07 0.76 -11.21
N VAL A 305 -20.07 1.68 -10.25
CA VAL A 305 -19.76 1.37 -8.85
C VAL A 305 -20.80 0.41 -8.27
N GLU A 306 -22.08 0.65 -8.51
CA GLU A 306 -23.18 -0.22 -8.06
C GLU A 306 -23.04 -1.63 -8.64
N GLU A 307 -22.85 -1.75 -9.97
CA GLU A 307 -22.69 -3.03 -10.66
C GLU A 307 -21.46 -3.82 -10.18
N VAL A 308 -20.31 -3.15 -10.01
CA VAL A 308 -19.09 -3.81 -9.51
C VAL A 308 -19.26 -4.22 -8.05
N SER A 309 -19.83 -3.36 -7.20
CA SER A 309 -20.12 -3.67 -5.80
C SER A 309 -21.06 -4.87 -5.67
N GLU A 310 -22.13 -4.93 -6.48
CA GLU A 310 -23.07 -6.05 -6.53
C GLU A 310 -22.39 -7.34 -7.01
N ALA A 311 -21.61 -7.27 -8.09
CA ALA A 311 -20.92 -8.43 -8.66
C ALA A 311 -19.84 -9.02 -7.74
N LEU A 312 -19.25 -8.20 -6.87
CA LEU A 312 -18.23 -8.58 -5.90
C LEU A 312 -18.80 -8.93 -4.53
N LYS A 313 -20.06 -8.55 -4.24
CA LYS A 313 -20.74 -8.75 -2.95
C LYS A 313 -19.99 -8.15 -1.76
N VAL A 314 -19.27 -7.05 -1.99
CA VAL A 314 -18.56 -6.27 -0.96
C VAL A 314 -18.78 -4.79 -1.30
N PRO A 315 -19.18 -3.95 -0.34
CA PRO A 315 -19.47 -2.55 -0.61
C PRO A 315 -18.22 -1.78 -1.06
N ILE A 316 -18.36 -1.00 -2.14
CA ILE A 316 -17.39 0.04 -2.50
C ILE A 316 -17.75 1.30 -1.71
N THR A 317 -16.85 1.71 -0.82
CA THR A 317 -17.10 2.81 0.12
C THR A 317 -16.22 4.02 -0.12
N LEU A 318 -15.05 3.84 -0.72
CA LEU A 318 -14.10 4.93 -1.00
C LEU A 318 -13.82 4.99 -2.50
N ILE A 319 -14.05 6.14 -3.12
CA ILE A 319 -13.88 6.33 -4.57
C ILE A 319 -12.96 7.52 -4.81
N GLY A 320 -11.73 7.24 -5.23
CA GLY A 320 -10.71 8.24 -5.54
C GLY A 320 -10.96 8.88 -6.90
N THR A 321 -11.29 10.17 -6.88
CA THR A 321 -11.71 10.98 -8.04
C THR A 321 -10.61 11.92 -8.53
N GLY A 322 -9.34 11.66 -8.22
CA GLY A 322 -8.24 12.54 -8.59
C GLY A 322 -6.92 12.15 -7.93
N GLU A 323 -5.95 13.06 -7.96
CA GLU A 323 -4.63 12.81 -7.34
C GLU A 323 -4.57 13.30 -5.89
N ASP A 324 -5.21 14.41 -5.55
CA ASP A 324 -5.20 14.94 -4.18
C ASP A 324 -5.85 13.94 -3.22
N SER A 325 -5.31 13.83 -2.02
CA SER A 325 -5.80 12.91 -0.98
C SER A 325 -7.28 13.17 -0.66
N MET A 326 -7.71 14.43 -0.70
CA MET A 326 -9.09 14.84 -0.43
C MET A 326 -10.04 14.66 -1.62
N ASP A 327 -9.54 14.35 -2.82
CA ASP A 327 -10.37 14.03 -3.99
C ASP A 327 -10.90 12.60 -3.87
N MET A 328 -11.80 12.42 -2.91
CA MET A 328 -12.38 11.14 -2.51
C MET A 328 -13.87 11.35 -2.27
N VAL A 329 -14.70 10.47 -2.83
CA VAL A 329 -16.07 10.26 -2.35
C VAL A 329 -16.01 9.19 -1.27
N ASP A 330 -16.52 9.50 -0.09
CA ASP A 330 -16.58 8.60 1.05
C ASP A 330 -18.04 8.29 1.36
N LEU A 331 -18.38 7.01 1.27
CA LEU A 331 -19.70 6.42 1.47
C LEU A 331 -19.74 5.54 2.73
N ARG A 332 -18.69 5.53 3.55
CA ARG A 332 -18.56 4.59 4.68
C ARG A 332 -19.70 4.74 5.68
N ARG A 333 -20.08 5.98 5.99
CA ARG A 333 -21.17 6.25 6.93
C ARG A 333 -22.52 5.80 6.40
N GLU A 334 -22.75 5.96 5.10
CA GLU A 334 -24.00 5.61 4.43
C GLU A 334 -24.14 4.09 4.22
N VAL A 335 -23.03 3.39 3.96
CA VAL A 335 -23.04 2.00 3.49
C VAL A 335 -22.65 1.00 4.58
N VAL A 336 -21.72 1.36 5.47
CA VAL A 336 -21.21 0.46 6.53
C VAL A 336 -21.76 0.86 7.90
N GLY A 337 -22.11 2.14 8.09
CA GLY A 337 -22.53 2.70 9.37
C GLY A 337 -21.38 3.41 10.11
N PRO A 338 -21.66 3.99 11.29
CA PRO A 338 -20.69 4.76 12.07
C PRO A 338 -19.56 3.93 12.69
#